data_AF-T1HE74-F1
#
_entry.id   AF-T1HE74-F1
#
_cell.length_a   1.000
_cell.length_b   1.000
_cell.length_c   1.000
_cell.angle_alpha   90.00
_cell.angle_beta   90.00
_cell.angle_gamma   90.00
#
_symmetry.space_group_name_H-M   'P 1'
#
loop_
_entity.id
_entity.type
_entity.pdbx_description
1 polymer ?
#
loop_
_entity_poly.entity_id
_entity_poly.type
_entity_poly.pdbx_seq_one_letter_code
_entity_poly.pdbx_strand_id
1 'polypeptide(L)' 'MDEKEFRVLIKHYFMKGKTPQETKEKLDKHYGDSAPSNVLDALLRLLLQKSLIKSMIW' A
#
# COMPACT_ATOMS: atom_id res chain seq x y z
N MET A 1 -8.88 13.55 -0.19
CA MET A 1 -7.52 13.22 -0.64
C MET A 1 -7.64 12.65 -2.04
N ASP A 2 -6.83 13.14 -2.98
CA ASP A 2 -6.90 12.66 -4.36
C ASP A 2 -6.25 11.27 -4.50
N GLU A 3 -6.83 10.44 -5.35
CA GLU A 3 -6.35 9.08 -5.65
C GLU A 3 -4.88 9.06 -6.12
N LYS A 4 -4.43 10.16 -6.75
CA LYS A 4 -3.03 10.36 -7.15
C LYS A 4 -2.09 10.50 -5.94
N GLU A 5 -2.43 11.33 -4.96
CA GLU A 5 -1.61 11.50 -3.75
C GLU A 5 -1.54 10.19 -2.96
N PHE A 6 -2.64 9.45 -2.92
CA PHE A 6 -2.71 8.15 -2.27
C PHE A 6 -1.77 7.13 -2.93
N ARG A 7 -1.79 7.04 -4.27
CA ARG A 7 -0.85 6.17 -5.02
C ARG A 7 0.62 6.52 -4.78
N VAL A 8 0.95 7.80 -4.69
CA VAL A 8 2.33 8.27 -4.43
C VAL A 8 2.79 7.85 -3.03
N LEU A 9 1.94 8.00 -2.01
CA LEU A 9 2.24 7.58 -0.64
C LEU A 9 2.45 6.07 -0.53
N ILE A 10 1.54 5.30 -1.12
CA ILE A 10 1.66 3.83 -1.18
C ILE A 10 2.97 3.41 -1.84
N LYS A 11 3.31 4.01 -2.98
CA LYS A 11 4.56 3.75 -3.70
C LYS A 11 5.79 4.12 -2.85
N HIS A 12 5.75 5.24 -2.15
CA HIS A 12 6.83 5.68 -1.27
C HIS A 12 7.06 4.71 -0.10
N TYR A 13 5.98 4.25 0.55
CA TYR A 13 6.09 3.25 1.63
C TYR A 13 6.64 1.92 1.13
N PHE A 14 6.23 1.50 -0.06
CA PHE A 14 6.75 0.30 -0.70
C PHE A 14 8.25 0.40 -1.00
N MET A 15 8.71 1.52 -1.56
CA MET A 15 10.14 1.74 -1.85
C MET A 15 11.00 1.76 -0.59
N LYS A 16 10.43 2.14 0.56
CA LYS A 16 11.11 2.06 1.86
C LYS A 16 11.15 0.65 2.48
N GLY A 17 10.63 -0.36 1.79
CA GLY A 17 10.64 -1.74 2.26
C GLY A 17 9.65 -2.03 3.39
N LYS A 18 8.74 -1.09 3.70
CA LYS A 18 7.75 -1.29 4.77
C LYS A 18 6.84 -2.47 4.49
N THR A 19 6.39 -3.11 5.55
CA THR A 19 5.42 -4.19 5.44
C THR A 19 4.03 -3.63 5.10
N PRO A 20 3.18 -4.42 4.43
CA PRO A 20 1.80 -4.03 4.15
C PRO A 20 0.98 -3.73 5.41
N GLN A 21 1.27 -4.43 6.52
CA GLN A 21 0.63 -4.17 7.82
C GLN A 21 1.03 -2.82 8.39
N GLU A 22 2.32 -2.47 8.43
CA GLU A 22 2.76 -1.14 8.89
C GLU A 22 2.21 -0.02 7.99
N THR A 23 2.07 -0.29 6.69
CA THR A 23 1.49 0.66 5.74
C THR A 23 0.00 0.82 6.02
N LYS A 24 -0.73 -0.27 6.24
CA LYS A 24 -2.14 -0.27 6.61
C LYS A 24 -2.38 0.47 7.93
N GLU A 25 -1.63 0.13 8.97
CA GLU A 25 -1.78 0.72 10.31
C GLU A 25 -1.47 2.22 10.30
N LYS A 26 -0.45 2.63 9.53
CA LYS A 26 -0.13 4.06 9.37
C LYS A 26 -1.19 4.79 8.55
N LEU A 27 -1.81 4.15 7.57
CA LEU A 27 -2.91 4.71 6.81
C LEU A 27 -4.19 4.80 7.64
N ASP A 28 -4.55 3.75 8.39
CA ASP A 28 -5.67 3.75 9.33
C ASP A 28 -5.52 4.86 10.37
N LYS A 29 -4.30 5.04 10.91
CA LYS A 29 -4.04 6.07 11.92
C LYS A 29 -4.10 7.50 11.37
N HIS A 30 -3.69 7.71 10.12
CA HIS A 30 -3.68 9.04 9.49
C HIS A 30 -5.00 9.39 8.80
N TYR A 31 -5.76 8.40 8.33
CA TYR A 31 -6.92 8.61 7.47
C TYR A 31 -8.23 8.04 8.05
N GLY A 32 -8.20 7.16 9.06
CA GLY A 32 -9.40 6.62 9.73
C GLY A 32 -10.44 6.08 8.74
N ASP A 33 -11.73 6.37 8.96
CA ASP A 33 -12.84 6.04 8.05
C ASP A 33 -12.79 6.80 6.69
N SER A 34 -11.92 7.79 6.55
CA SER A 34 -11.66 8.45 5.25
C SER A 34 -10.65 7.69 4.39
N ALA A 35 -10.15 6.56 4.88
CA ALA A 35 -9.42 5.61 4.06
C ALA A 35 -10.36 5.16 2.92
N PRO A 36 -10.08 5.54 1.66
CA PRO A 36 -10.95 5.16 0.56
C PRO A 36 -11.03 3.62 0.51
N SER A 37 -12.17 3.01 0.20
CA SER A 37 -12.31 1.54 0.11
C SER A 37 -11.23 0.88 -0.79
N ASN A 38 -10.65 1.70 -1.66
CA ASN A 38 -9.50 1.53 -2.52
C ASN A 38 -8.18 1.22 -1.76
N VAL A 39 -8.08 1.46 -0.45
CA VAL A 39 -6.90 1.16 0.38
C VAL A 39 -6.69 -0.35 0.46
N LEU A 40 -7.78 -1.11 0.64
CA LEU A 40 -7.72 -2.57 0.69
C LEU A 40 -7.32 -3.14 -0.68
N ASP A 41 -7.88 -2.58 -1.76
CA ASP A 41 -7.53 -2.93 -3.14
C ASP A 41 -6.06 -2.61 -3.47
N ALA A 42 -5.58 -1.43 -3.03
CA ALA A 42 -4.19 -1.02 -3.20
C ALA A 42 -3.22 -1.90 -2.40
N LEU A 43 -3.58 -2.29 -1.18
CA LEU A 43 -2.80 -3.24 -0.37
C LEU A 43 -2.79 -4.65 -0.98
N LEU A 44 -3.91 -5.11 -1.52
CA LEU A 44 -4.01 -6.38 -2.26
C LEU A 44 -3.13 -6.36 -3.52
N ARG A 45 -3.18 -5.28 -4.30
CA ARG A 45 -2.28 -5.08 -5.45
C ARG A 45 -0.81 -5.05 -5.07
N LEU A 46 -0.47 -4.45 -3.92
CA LEU A 46 0.89 -4.46 -3.37
C LEU A 46 1.35 -5.86 -2.95
N LEU A 47 0.49 -6.62 -2.30
CA LEU A 47 0.77 -8.00 -1.91
C LEU A 47 0.99 -8.89 -3.14
N LEU A 48 0.17 -8.69 -4.18
CA LEU A 48 0.32 -9.36 -5.47
C LEU A 48 1.65 -8.98 -6.15
N GLN A 49 2.03 -7.70 -6.16
CA GLN A 49 3.31 -7.24 -6.70
C GLN A 49 4.51 -7.83 -5.95
N LYS A 50 4.49 -7.90 -4.61
CA LYS A 50 5.55 -8.58 -3.84
C LYS A 50 5.65 -10.06 -4.19
N SER A 51 4.51 -10.73 -4.36
CA SER A 51 4.46 -12.14 -4.75
C SER A 51 5.06 -12.34 -6.14
N LEU A 52 4.70 -11.50 -7.11
CA LEU A 52 5.23 -11.54 -8.48
C LEU A 52 6.74 -11.25 -8.52
N ILE A 53 7.21 -10.22 -7.82
CA ILE A 53 8.65 -9.88 -7.77
C ILE A 53 9.45 -11.01 -7.12
N LYS A 54 8.93 -11.61 -6.05
CA LYS A 54 9.57 -12.77 -5.40
C LYS A 54 9.63 -14.00 -6.32
N SER A 55 8.59 -14.21 -7.13
CA SER A 55 8.53 -15.29 -8.13
C SER A 55 9.38 -15.04 -9.37
N MET A 56 9.85 -13.81 -9.60
CA MET A 56 10.65 -13.45 -10.78
C MET A 56 12.15 -13.40 -10.46
N ILE A 57 12.51 -13.39 -9.18
CA ILE A 57 13.89 -13.36 -8.66
C ILE A 57 14.35 -14.76 -8.18
N TRP A 58 13.46 -15.76 -8.20
CA TRP A 58 13.73 -17.17 -7.88
C TRP A 58 13.32 -18.03 -9.07
#